data_AF-A0A9E3NP90-F1
#
_entry.id   AF-A0A9E3NP90-F1
#
_cell.length_a   1.000
_cell.length_b   1.000
_cell.length_c   1.000
_cell.angle_alpha   90.00
_cell.angle_beta   90.00
_cell.angle_gamma   90.00
#
_symmetry.space_group_name_H-M   'P 1'
#
loop_
_entity.id
_entity.type
_entity.pdbx_description
1 polymer ?
#
loop_
_entity_poly.entity_id
_entity_poly.type
_entity_poly.pdbx_seq_one_letter_code
_entity_poly.pdbx_strand_id
1 'polypeptide(L)'
;MRRAPLLLLFFTAMACSRAPSSAADAPVALASAPSSAPAPAPDPPARPSFVDVAALPSGPIVVKGYPHTIRNGMNDPASHVGFTREGSKDGSLFGYCAEMAARDPAFTHCELVDRKGDPMELTSDTRGDFDPKKKREIDDFLRDNQIPEIKATDIMTATPEPLRGRWAFTDITLEVLRVAPTLDASGAPSAPAVVRVGGSVSGEAPVYPITLSKSPASGARPHFAVMNGMAISPDGTEIGMVAHFFACEWCDFFAIERVPLSSLASRIYNDTGFRFHQKGAFDRSAALFAKATVADPSAPLPPYNLACAWARLGDPRAKDALTYAIERDGRAKARARIDPDFDAVRGERWFVEAAR
;
A
#
# COMPACT_ATOMS: atom_id res chain seq x y z
N MET A 1 -14.38 -36.22 49.52
CA MET A 1 -13.49 -36.08 48.35
C MET A 1 -14.24 -36.55 47.10
N ARG A 2 -14.77 -35.62 46.29
CA ARG A 2 -15.45 -35.93 45.02
C ARG A 2 -14.50 -35.59 43.88
N ARG A 3 -14.13 -36.59 43.07
CA ARG A 3 -13.30 -36.42 41.87
C ARG A 3 -14.20 -35.87 40.75
N ALA A 4 -13.83 -34.72 40.18
CA ALA A 4 -14.43 -34.20 38.96
C ALA A 4 -13.90 -34.99 37.74
N PRO A 5 -14.73 -35.21 36.70
CA PRO A 5 -14.28 -35.89 35.50
C PRO A 5 -13.41 -34.95 34.65
N LEU A 6 -12.28 -35.49 34.19
CA LEU A 6 -11.37 -34.84 33.26
C LEU A 6 -12.05 -34.84 31.87
N LEU A 7 -12.56 -33.69 31.44
CA LEU A 7 -13.15 -33.52 30.12
C LEU A 7 -12.02 -33.35 29.09
N LEU A 8 -11.74 -34.39 28.32
CA LEU A 8 -10.83 -34.31 27.17
C LEU A 8 -11.53 -33.49 26.07
N LEU A 9 -11.14 -32.22 25.93
CA LEU A 9 -11.51 -31.39 24.79
C LEU A 9 -10.65 -31.81 23.58
N PHE A 10 -11.24 -32.55 22.65
CA PHE A 10 -10.66 -32.75 21.32
C PHE A 10 -10.75 -31.42 20.56
N PHE A 11 -9.61 -30.74 20.38
CA PHE A 11 -9.48 -29.66 19.41
C PHE A 11 -9.34 -30.29 18.02
N THR A 12 -10.39 -30.21 17.22
CA THR A 12 -10.30 -30.51 15.78
C THR A 12 -9.50 -29.38 15.13
N ALA A 13 -8.23 -29.64 14.80
CA ALA A 13 -7.40 -28.69 14.06
C ALA A 13 -8.02 -28.48 12.67
N MET A 14 -8.59 -27.30 12.44
CA MET A 14 -8.93 -26.83 11.09
C MET A 14 -7.61 -26.50 10.40
N ALA A 15 -7.05 -27.45 9.66
CA ALA A 15 -6.02 -27.13 8.68
C ALA A 15 -6.64 -26.14 7.68
N CYS A 16 -5.93 -25.05 7.36
CA CYS A 16 -6.23 -24.18 6.21
C CYS A 16 -5.99 -24.99 4.92
N SER A 17 -6.83 -26.00 4.66
CA SER A 17 -6.84 -26.71 3.39
C SER A 17 -7.18 -25.67 2.34
N ARG A 18 -6.20 -25.32 1.49
CA ARG A 18 -6.47 -24.57 0.25
C ARG A 18 -7.61 -25.32 -0.43
N ALA A 19 -8.73 -24.63 -0.69
CA ALA A 19 -9.74 -25.17 -1.58
C ALA A 19 -9.00 -25.57 -2.88
N PRO A 20 -9.16 -26.80 -3.37
CA PRO A 20 -8.50 -27.20 -4.61
C PRO A 20 -8.89 -26.20 -5.68
N SER A 21 -7.89 -25.50 -6.21
CA SER A 21 -8.06 -24.64 -7.38
C SER A 21 -8.70 -25.51 -8.45
N SER A 22 -9.92 -25.18 -8.88
CA SER A 22 -10.61 -25.91 -9.93
C SER A 22 -9.70 -25.94 -11.16
N ALA A 23 -9.43 -27.15 -11.66
CA ALA A 23 -8.46 -27.48 -12.69
C ALA A 23 -8.35 -26.39 -13.77
N ALA A 24 -7.20 -25.74 -13.82
CA ALA A 24 -6.80 -24.89 -14.92
C ALA A 24 -6.38 -25.76 -16.11
N ASP A 25 -6.81 -25.35 -17.30
CA ASP A 25 -6.34 -25.85 -18.59
C ASP A 25 -4.81 -25.87 -18.66
N ALA A 26 -4.25 -26.89 -19.32
CA ALA A 26 -2.82 -27.03 -19.52
C ALA A 26 -2.25 -25.77 -20.21
N PRO A 27 -1.09 -25.26 -19.78
CA PRO A 27 -0.49 -24.09 -20.40
C PRO A 27 -0.02 -24.45 -21.82
N VAL A 28 -0.61 -23.79 -22.82
CA VAL A 28 -0.07 -23.74 -24.17
C VAL A 28 1.25 -22.98 -24.10
N ALA A 29 2.35 -23.64 -24.47
CA ALA A 29 3.66 -23.01 -24.60
C ALA A 29 3.60 -21.95 -25.71
N LEU A 30 3.36 -20.70 -25.34
CA LEU A 30 3.48 -19.56 -26.24
C LEU A 30 4.97 -19.27 -26.45
N ALA A 31 5.43 -19.44 -27.69
CA ALA A 31 6.73 -18.97 -28.12
C ALA A 31 6.84 -17.45 -27.85
N SER A 32 7.78 -17.07 -26.99
CA SER A 32 8.00 -15.67 -26.62
C SER A 32 8.44 -14.86 -27.83
N ALA A 33 7.57 -13.97 -28.30
CA ALA A 33 7.95 -12.95 -29.26
C ALA A 33 9.03 -12.03 -28.64
N PRO A 34 9.95 -11.47 -29.45
CA PRO A 34 10.94 -10.52 -28.95
C PRO A 34 10.24 -9.31 -28.34
N SER A 35 10.44 -9.12 -27.03
CA SER A 35 9.90 -7.99 -26.28
C SER A 35 10.50 -6.69 -26.81
N SER A 36 9.69 -5.90 -27.50
CA SER A 36 9.99 -4.49 -27.78
C SER A 36 10.24 -3.76 -26.46
N ALA A 37 11.23 -2.86 -26.43
CA ALA A 37 11.47 -2.02 -25.26
C ALA A 37 10.16 -1.30 -24.85
N PRO A 38 9.82 -1.26 -23.55
CA PRO A 38 8.63 -0.57 -23.09
C PRO A 38 8.69 0.90 -23.52
N ALA A 39 7.56 1.43 -24.02
CA ALA A 39 7.44 2.84 -24.35
C ALA A 39 7.75 3.69 -23.10
N PRO A 40 8.42 4.86 -23.28
CA PRO A 40 8.70 5.75 -22.16
C PRO A 40 7.40 6.12 -21.44
N ALA A 41 7.47 6.21 -20.11
CA ALA A 41 6.33 6.67 -19.32
C ALA A 41 5.89 8.06 -19.81
N PRO A 42 4.58 8.33 -19.90
CA PRO A 42 4.10 9.65 -20.28
C PRO A 42 4.64 10.70 -19.31
N ASP A 43 4.95 11.89 -19.82
CA ASP A 43 5.40 13.00 -18.98
C ASP A 43 4.38 13.26 -17.86
N PRO A 44 4.84 13.55 -16.63
CA PRO A 44 3.93 13.88 -15.55
C PRO A 44 3.09 15.11 -15.93
N PRO A 45 1.81 15.15 -15.54
CA PRO A 45 0.95 16.30 -15.83
C PRO A 45 1.59 17.59 -15.31
N ALA A 46 1.51 18.64 -16.12
CA ALA A 46 2.05 19.94 -15.76
C ALA A 46 1.42 20.45 -14.45
N ARG A 47 2.23 21.14 -13.63
CA ARG A 47 1.76 21.74 -12.38
C ARG A 47 0.69 22.80 -12.68
N PRO A 48 -0.40 22.84 -11.89
CA PRO A 48 -1.39 23.90 -12.05
C PRO A 48 -0.79 25.27 -11.73
N SER A 49 -0.98 26.23 -12.63
CA SER A 49 -0.45 27.60 -12.50
C SER A 49 -1.08 28.40 -11.36
N PHE A 50 -2.28 28.03 -10.90
CA PHE A 50 -2.96 28.71 -9.79
C PHE A 50 -2.41 28.32 -8.41
N VAL A 51 -1.49 27.35 -8.35
CA VAL A 51 -0.84 26.93 -7.11
C VAL A 51 0.61 27.39 -7.10
N ASP A 52 0.90 28.39 -6.28
CA ASP A 52 2.27 28.83 -6.01
C ASP A 52 2.81 28.09 -4.79
N VAL A 53 3.41 26.92 -5.03
CA VAL A 53 4.13 26.15 -4.02
C VAL A 53 5.58 26.08 -4.45
N ALA A 54 6.47 26.61 -3.60
CA ALA A 54 7.90 26.51 -3.80
C ALA A 54 8.30 25.05 -4.08
N ALA A 55 9.30 24.86 -4.94
CA ALA A 55 9.80 23.52 -5.25
C ALA A 55 10.15 22.79 -3.95
N LEU A 56 9.51 21.64 -3.72
CA LEU A 56 9.71 20.89 -2.50
C LEU A 56 11.13 20.29 -2.51
N PRO A 57 11.92 20.49 -1.45
CA PRO A 57 13.30 20.03 -1.45
C PRO A 57 13.36 18.50 -1.42
N SER A 58 14.23 17.92 -2.25
CA SER A 58 14.47 16.47 -2.26
C SER A 58 15.43 16.06 -1.17
N GLY A 59 15.04 15.07 -0.37
CA GLY A 59 15.83 14.55 0.74
C GLY A 59 15.52 13.09 1.04
N PRO A 60 16.18 12.51 2.05
CA PRO A 60 16.00 11.11 2.40
C PRO A 60 14.57 10.86 2.88
N ILE A 61 14.05 9.67 2.58
CA ILE A 61 12.78 9.20 3.16
C ILE A 61 13.04 8.82 4.63
N VAL A 62 12.21 9.34 5.53
CA VAL A 62 12.24 8.99 6.95
C VAL A 62 10.99 8.19 7.27
N VAL A 63 11.15 7.06 7.96
CA VAL A 63 10.03 6.18 8.32
C VAL A 63 10.05 5.92 9.83
N LYS A 64 8.88 6.03 10.47
CA LYS A 64 8.64 5.58 11.84
C LYS A 64 7.85 4.26 11.84
N GLY A 65 8.19 3.36 12.76
CA GLY A 65 7.57 2.04 12.85
C GLY A 65 8.11 1.00 11.87
N TYR A 66 9.13 1.35 11.06
CA TYR A 66 9.83 0.45 10.14
C TYR A 66 11.32 0.86 9.99
N PRO A 67 12.26 -0.10 9.86
CA PRO A 67 12.05 -1.53 9.97
C PRO A 67 11.74 -1.94 11.41
N HIS A 68 11.23 -3.15 11.59
CA HIS A 68 11.04 -3.74 12.91
C HIS A 68 11.41 -5.22 12.86
N THR A 69 11.72 -5.78 14.03
CA THR A 69 11.98 -7.21 14.14
C THR A 69 10.68 -7.98 13.91
N ILE A 70 10.73 -8.86 12.91
CA ILE A 70 9.73 -9.87 12.62
C ILE A 70 10.15 -11.10 13.39
N ARG A 71 9.24 -11.71 14.15
CA ARG A 71 9.52 -12.98 14.80
C ARG A 71 9.49 -14.06 13.72
N ASN A 72 10.52 -14.88 13.63
CA ASN A 72 10.49 -16.16 12.94
C ASN A 72 10.00 -17.22 13.93
N GLY A 73 9.22 -18.18 13.46
CA GLY A 73 8.50 -19.12 14.30
C GLY A 73 7.46 -19.82 13.45
N MET A 74 6.23 -19.93 13.96
CA MET A 74 5.11 -20.54 13.20
C MET A 74 4.58 -19.64 12.07
N ASN A 75 5.21 -18.51 11.79
CA ASN A 75 4.61 -17.42 11.01
C ASN A 75 5.37 -17.10 9.71
N ASP A 76 5.97 -18.11 9.10
CA ASP A 76 6.60 -18.15 7.76
C ASP A 76 6.72 -16.77 7.08
N PRO A 77 7.59 -15.86 7.59
CA PRO A 77 7.67 -14.52 7.05
C PRO A 77 8.34 -14.56 5.68
N ALA A 78 8.23 -13.45 4.95
CA ALA A 78 8.94 -13.30 3.70
C ALA A 78 10.46 -13.46 3.93
N SER A 79 11.09 -14.29 3.10
CA SER A 79 12.54 -14.44 3.02
C SER A 79 13.16 -13.41 2.07
N HIS A 80 12.38 -12.88 1.12
CA HIS A 80 12.81 -11.85 0.19
C HIS A 80 11.70 -10.83 -0.01
N VAL A 81 12.03 -9.54 -0.09
CA VAL A 81 11.09 -8.47 -0.46
C VAL A 81 11.82 -7.39 -1.25
N GLY A 82 11.27 -7.01 -2.40
CA GLY A 82 11.80 -5.87 -3.15
C GLY A 82 11.30 -5.79 -4.58
N PHE A 83 11.86 -4.81 -5.29
CA PHE A 83 11.68 -4.67 -6.73
C PHE A 83 12.70 -5.55 -7.46
N THR A 84 12.32 -6.06 -8.62
CA THR A 84 13.28 -6.55 -9.61
C THR A 84 14.16 -5.40 -10.09
N ARG A 85 15.41 -5.72 -10.47
CA ARG A 85 16.36 -4.73 -10.99
C ARG A 85 15.83 -4.02 -12.23
N GLU A 86 16.16 -2.73 -12.36
CA GLU A 86 15.90 -1.97 -13.57
C GLU A 86 16.45 -2.66 -14.84
N GLY A 87 15.67 -2.61 -15.92
CA GLY A 87 16.02 -3.22 -17.19
C GLY A 87 15.93 -4.75 -17.22
N SER A 88 15.36 -5.39 -16.18
CA SER A 88 14.98 -6.79 -16.28
C SER A 88 13.92 -6.99 -17.37
N LYS A 89 13.89 -8.17 -17.98
CA LYS A 89 12.91 -8.53 -19.02
C LYS A 89 11.47 -8.48 -18.50
N ASP A 90 11.30 -8.62 -17.19
CA ASP A 90 10.01 -8.80 -16.52
C ASP A 90 9.38 -7.47 -16.08
N GLY A 91 9.97 -6.32 -16.46
CA GLY A 91 9.58 -5.02 -15.92
C GLY A 91 9.91 -4.92 -14.42
N SER A 92 9.69 -3.74 -13.82
CA SER A 92 9.93 -3.52 -12.40
C SER A 92 8.84 -4.18 -11.54
N LEU A 93 8.79 -5.51 -11.48
CA LEU A 93 7.93 -6.26 -10.56
C LEU A 93 8.31 -5.94 -9.11
N PHE A 94 7.34 -5.98 -8.22
CA PHE A 94 7.55 -5.87 -6.78
C PHE A 94 6.81 -6.98 -6.05
N GLY A 95 7.44 -7.60 -5.07
CA GLY A 95 6.76 -8.62 -4.29
C GLY A 95 7.62 -9.23 -3.22
N TYR A 96 7.28 -10.47 -2.88
CA TYR A 96 7.98 -11.26 -1.88
C TYR A 96 8.19 -12.70 -2.32
N CYS A 97 9.10 -13.38 -1.64
CA CYS A 97 9.15 -14.83 -1.54
C CYS A 97 9.14 -15.23 -0.08
N ALA A 98 8.53 -16.37 0.25
CA ALA A 98 8.51 -16.98 1.58
C ALA A 98 8.78 -18.48 1.46
N GLU A 99 9.39 -19.04 2.51
CA GLU A 99 9.53 -20.49 2.68
C GLU A 99 8.35 -20.99 3.50
N MET A 100 7.48 -21.80 2.90
CA MET A 100 6.28 -22.31 3.54
C MET A 100 6.61 -23.63 4.24
N ALA A 101 6.67 -23.61 5.57
CA ALA A 101 7.16 -24.71 6.40
C ALA A 101 6.09 -25.75 6.77
N ALA A 102 4.89 -25.67 6.17
CA ALA A 102 3.81 -26.62 6.40
C ALA A 102 4.10 -28.06 5.94
N ARG A 103 5.25 -28.30 5.27
CA ARG A 103 5.70 -29.61 4.78
C ARG A 103 7.22 -29.73 4.90
N ASP A 104 7.71 -30.97 4.91
CA ASP A 104 9.13 -31.29 4.83
C ASP A 104 9.40 -32.06 3.52
N PRO A 105 10.20 -31.51 2.58
CA PRO A 105 10.87 -30.19 2.66
C PRO A 105 9.88 -29.02 2.52
N ALA A 106 10.24 -27.88 3.11
CA ALA A 106 9.55 -26.62 2.88
C ALA A 106 9.62 -26.25 1.38
N PHE A 107 8.61 -25.52 0.90
CA PHE A 107 8.59 -25.05 -0.49
C PHE A 107 8.62 -23.53 -0.53
N THR A 108 9.25 -22.98 -1.55
CA THR A 108 9.29 -21.53 -1.79
C THR A 108 8.06 -21.12 -2.58
N HIS A 109 7.40 -20.08 -2.11
CA HIS A 109 6.33 -19.39 -2.83
C HIS A 109 6.68 -17.93 -2.98
N CYS A 110 6.56 -17.40 -4.19
CA CYS A 110 6.73 -16.00 -4.50
C CYS A 110 5.47 -15.46 -5.14
N GLU A 111 5.08 -14.27 -4.72
CA GLU A 111 4.02 -13.48 -5.35
C GLU A 111 4.61 -12.10 -5.62
N LEU A 112 4.56 -11.68 -6.88
CA LEU A 112 5.01 -10.38 -7.34
C LEU A 112 3.90 -9.72 -8.15
N VAL A 113 3.88 -8.40 -8.20
CA VAL A 113 2.92 -7.64 -9.00
C VAL A 113 3.63 -6.63 -9.89
N ASP A 114 3.16 -6.51 -11.12
CA ASP A 114 3.61 -5.48 -12.04
C ASP A 114 2.99 -4.10 -11.70
N ARG A 115 3.23 -3.10 -12.55
CA ARG A 115 2.73 -1.73 -12.32
C ARG A 115 1.21 -1.61 -12.44
N LYS A 116 0.58 -2.52 -13.18
CA LYS A 116 -0.88 -2.59 -13.34
C LYS A 116 -1.54 -3.36 -12.18
N GLY A 117 -0.73 -4.04 -11.36
CA GLY A 117 -1.19 -4.92 -10.31
C GLY A 117 -1.44 -6.35 -10.81
N ASP A 118 -0.99 -6.69 -12.01
CA ASP A 118 -1.10 -8.04 -12.54
C ASP A 118 -0.11 -8.95 -11.78
N PRO A 119 -0.58 -10.06 -11.20
CA PRO A 119 0.26 -10.91 -10.38
C PRO A 119 1.13 -11.86 -11.22
N MET A 120 2.33 -12.15 -10.72
CA MET A 120 3.21 -13.23 -11.14
C MET A 120 3.47 -14.14 -9.93
N GLU A 121 3.19 -15.42 -10.09
CA GLU A 121 3.42 -16.44 -9.07
C GLU A 121 4.58 -17.36 -9.49
N LEU A 122 5.52 -17.58 -8.57
CA LEU A 122 6.52 -18.63 -8.68
C LEU A 122 6.36 -19.58 -7.49
N THR A 123 6.42 -20.88 -7.73
CA THR A 123 6.31 -21.88 -6.67
C THR A 123 7.20 -23.07 -6.93
N SER A 124 7.90 -23.54 -5.90
CA SER A 124 8.61 -24.82 -5.94
C SER A 124 7.71 -26.01 -5.58
N ASP A 125 6.40 -25.80 -5.41
CA ASP A 125 5.41 -26.88 -5.29
C ASP A 125 4.84 -27.23 -6.69
N THR A 126 4.83 -28.52 -7.02
CA THR A 126 4.19 -29.06 -8.21
C THR A 126 3.17 -30.10 -7.77
N ARG A 127 1.88 -29.70 -7.78
CA ARG A 127 0.75 -30.58 -7.43
C ARG A 127 0.81 -31.15 -6.01
N GLY A 128 1.42 -30.41 -5.08
CA GLY A 128 1.57 -30.82 -3.69
C GLY A 128 2.96 -31.35 -3.35
N ASP A 129 3.82 -31.56 -4.34
CA ASP A 129 5.16 -32.10 -4.13
C ASP A 129 6.23 -31.04 -4.35
N PHE A 130 7.27 -31.05 -3.50
CA PHE A 130 8.42 -30.17 -3.67
C PHE A 130 9.23 -30.55 -4.93
N ASP A 131 9.48 -29.55 -5.77
CA ASP A 131 10.27 -29.65 -7.00
C ASP A 131 11.62 -28.91 -6.82
N PRO A 132 12.73 -29.64 -6.63
CA PRO A 132 14.05 -29.02 -6.43
C PRO A 132 14.55 -28.29 -7.67
N LYS A 133 14.05 -28.59 -8.88
CA LYS A 133 14.41 -27.87 -10.10
C LYS A 133 13.77 -26.50 -10.09
N LYS A 134 12.47 -26.41 -9.80
CA LYS A 134 11.78 -25.12 -9.67
C LYS A 134 12.34 -24.27 -8.54
N LYS A 135 12.73 -24.88 -7.40
CA LYS A 135 13.44 -24.16 -6.34
C LYS A 135 14.70 -23.45 -6.86
N ARG A 136 15.54 -24.16 -7.63
CA ARG A 136 16.72 -23.55 -8.27
C ARG A 136 16.36 -22.45 -9.26
N GLU A 137 15.32 -22.65 -10.07
CA GLU A 137 14.84 -21.62 -11.01
C GLU A 137 14.38 -20.35 -10.26
N ILE A 138 13.73 -20.49 -9.10
CA ILE A 138 13.36 -19.36 -8.22
C ILE A 138 14.59 -18.69 -7.62
N ASP A 139 15.56 -19.47 -7.13
CA ASP A 139 16.81 -18.93 -6.56
C ASP A 139 17.62 -18.17 -7.60
N ASP A 140 17.65 -18.69 -8.84
CA ASP A 140 18.27 -18.02 -9.98
C ASP A 140 17.52 -16.73 -10.32
N PHE A 141 16.19 -16.76 -10.36
CA PHE A 141 15.35 -15.57 -10.58
C PHE A 141 15.62 -14.48 -9.53
N LEU A 142 15.63 -14.84 -8.25
CA LEU A 142 15.87 -13.93 -7.12
C LEU A 142 17.24 -13.25 -7.23
N ARG A 143 18.27 -14.04 -7.53
CA ARG A 143 19.66 -13.56 -7.68
C ARG A 143 19.81 -12.68 -8.91
N ASP A 144 19.29 -13.11 -10.06
CA ASP A 144 19.43 -12.39 -11.33
C ASP A 144 18.66 -11.06 -11.31
N ASN A 145 17.54 -10.99 -10.60
CA ASN A 145 16.76 -9.77 -10.38
C ASN A 145 17.18 -8.97 -9.14
N GLN A 146 18.17 -9.43 -8.38
CA GLN A 146 18.71 -8.76 -7.19
C GLN A 146 17.63 -8.40 -6.15
N ILE A 147 16.63 -9.28 -5.96
CA ILE A 147 15.60 -9.07 -4.95
C ILE A 147 16.25 -9.24 -3.57
N PRO A 148 16.20 -8.24 -2.66
CA PRO A 148 16.86 -8.31 -1.37
C PRO A 148 16.32 -9.44 -0.48
N GLU A 149 17.25 -10.18 0.12
CA GLU A 149 16.97 -11.14 1.19
C GLU A 149 16.69 -10.41 2.51
N ILE A 150 15.65 -10.85 3.22
CA ILE A 150 15.39 -10.46 4.61
C ILE A 150 16.28 -11.35 5.50
N LYS A 151 17.38 -10.75 5.96
CA LYS A 151 18.36 -11.46 6.79
C LYS A 151 17.74 -11.84 8.14
N ALA A 152 17.84 -13.13 8.46
CA ALA A 152 17.60 -13.61 9.81
C ALA A 152 18.61 -12.97 10.76
N THR A 153 18.12 -12.37 11.83
CA THR A 153 18.94 -11.86 12.93
C THR A 153 19.29 -12.98 13.92
N ASP A 154 18.38 -13.95 14.08
CA ASP A 154 18.63 -15.23 14.75
C ASP A 154 17.63 -16.29 14.22
N ILE A 155 17.63 -17.47 14.83
CA ILE A 155 16.72 -18.58 14.47
C ILE A 155 15.23 -18.23 14.59
N MET A 156 14.88 -17.23 15.39
CA MET A 156 13.52 -16.82 15.75
C MET A 156 13.20 -15.38 15.35
N THR A 157 14.06 -14.70 14.59
CA THR A 157 13.84 -13.31 14.21
C THR A 157 14.49 -12.95 12.88
N ALA A 158 13.82 -12.10 12.12
CA ALA A 158 14.34 -11.45 10.92
C ALA A 158 14.07 -9.95 11.00
N THR A 159 14.94 -9.13 10.41
CA THR A 159 14.72 -7.68 10.31
C THR A 159 14.89 -7.26 8.87
N PRO A 160 13.86 -6.70 8.22
CA PRO A 160 13.99 -6.27 6.84
C PRO A 160 14.87 -5.02 6.74
N GLU A 161 15.43 -4.81 5.55
CA GLU A 161 16.26 -3.64 5.30
C GLU A 161 15.47 -2.34 5.54
N PRO A 162 16.10 -1.30 6.13
CA PRO A 162 15.48 0.01 6.22
C PRO A 162 15.08 0.53 4.84
N LEU A 163 13.98 1.27 4.76
CA LEU A 163 13.58 1.91 3.50
C LEU A 163 14.64 2.96 3.13
N ARG A 164 15.27 2.77 1.98
CA ARG A 164 16.24 3.72 1.42
C ARG A 164 15.63 4.39 0.20
N GLY A 165 15.96 5.67 0.02
CA GLY A 165 15.48 6.42 -1.12
C GLY A 165 15.47 7.91 -0.82
N ARG A 166 15.23 8.69 -1.88
CA ARG A 166 15.00 10.12 -1.79
C ARG A 166 13.65 10.43 -2.41
N TRP A 167 13.01 11.48 -1.91
CA TRP A 167 11.75 11.96 -2.46
C TRP A 167 11.62 13.46 -2.25
N ALA A 168 10.70 14.09 -2.98
CA ALA A 168 10.49 15.54 -2.93
C ALA A 168 9.75 16.01 -1.66
N PHE A 169 9.28 15.12 -0.79
CA PHE A 169 8.34 15.46 0.29
C PHE A 169 9.00 15.42 1.67
N THR A 170 10.06 16.21 1.85
CA THR A 170 10.92 16.17 3.05
C THR A 170 10.27 16.65 4.34
N ASP A 171 9.14 17.34 4.26
CA ASP A 171 8.31 17.70 5.41
C ASP A 171 7.36 16.56 5.82
N ILE A 172 7.33 15.44 5.10
CA ILE A 172 6.61 14.23 5.47
C ILE A 172 7.57 13.24 6.14
N THR A 173 7.18 12.73 7.30
CA THR A 173 7.74 11.48 7.84
C THR A 173 6.73 10.38 7.60
N LEU A 174 7.13 9.31 6.90
CA LEU A 174 6.27 8.14 6.69
C LEU A 174 6.07 7.40 8.02
N GLU A 175 4.89 6.84 8.20
CA GLU A 175 4.54 6.08 9.40
C GLU A 175 3.88 4.76 9.03
N VAL A 176 4.35 3.70 9.70
CA VAL A 176 3.78 2.36 9.63
C VAL A 176 3.15 2.04 10.99
N LEU A 177 1.83 1.81 10.99
CA LEU A 177 1.07 1.46 12.17
C LEU A 177 0.53 0.03 12.04
N ARG A 178 0.89 -0.82 13.00
CA ARG A 178 0.29 -2.15 13.15
C ARG A 178 -0.95 -2.03 14.01
N VAL A 179 -2.08 -2.50 13.51
CA VAL A 179 -3.35 -2.50 14.23
C VAL A 179 -3.70 -3.95 14.57
N ALA A 180 -3.77 -4.24 15.87
CA ALA A 180 -4.22 -5.53 16.38
C ALA A 180 -5.68 -5.78 15.99
N PRO A 181 -6.12 -7.05 15.91
CA PRO A 181 -7.53 -7.34 15.68
C PRO A 181 -8.36 -6.83 16.87
N THR A 182 -9.56 -6.31 16.58
CA THR A 182 -10.53 -6.01 17.64
C THR A 182 -11.24 -7.31 17.98
N LEU A 183 -11.37 -7.65 19.28
CA LEU A 183 -12.14 -8.81 19.74
C LEU A 183 -13.51 -8.34 20.23
N ASP A 184 -14.55 -9.13 19.97
CA ASP A 184 -15.87 -8.96 20.58
C ASP A 184 -15.93 -9.54 22.00
N ALA A 185 -17.10 -9.47 22.63
CA ALA A 185 -17.30 -9.96 23.99
C ALA A 185 -17.08 -11.47 24.15
N SER A 186 -17.14 -12.25 23.07
CA SER A 186 -16.83 -13.69 23.06
C SER A 186 -15.34 -13.98 22.86
N GLY A 187 -14.53 -12.95 22.63
CA GLY A 187 -13.12 -13.09 22.26
C GLY A 187 -12.91 -13.36 20.76
N ALA A 188 -13.98 -13.38 19.96
CA ALA A 188 -13.86 -13.57 18.52
C ALA A 188 -13.46 -12.24 17.84
N PRO A 189 -12.59 -12.25 16.81
CA PRO A 189 -12.20 -11.00 16.15
C PRO A 189 -13.41 -10.34 15.47
N SER A 190 -13.80 -9.12 15.83
CA SER A 190 -14.81 -8.31 15.14
C SER A 190 -14.23 -7.45 14.02
N ALA A 191 -12.93 -7.16 14.06
CA ALA A 191 -12.17 -6.53 12.98
C ALA A 191 -10.81 -7.24 12.82
N PRO A 192 -10.32 -7.46 11.59
CA PRO A 192 -9.05 -8.15 11.36
C PRO A 192 -7.86 -7.27 11.77
N ALA A 193 -6.72 -7.91 12.03
CA ALA A 193 -5.45 -7.20 12.11
C ALA A 193 -5.12 -6.54 10.76
N VAL A 194 -4.63 -5.30 10.79
CA VAL A 194 -4.24 -4.57 9.58
C VAL A 194 -2.91 -3.85 9.75
N VAL A 195 -2.23 -3.58 8.64
CA VAL A 195 -1.09 -2.64 8.60
C VAL A 195 -1.55 -1.37 7.91
N ARG A 196 -1.34 -0.24 8.56
CA ARG A 196 -1.66 1.08 8.04
C ARG A 196 -0.38 1.81 7.66
N VAL A 197 -0.38 2.42 6.49
CA VAL A 197 0.74 3.23 6.00
C VAL A 197 0.26 4.62 5.68
N GLY A 198 1.04 5.60 6.12
CA GLY A 198 0.76 7.01 5.87
C GLY A 198 1.91 7.88 6.33
N GLY A 199 1.62 9.01 6.97
CA GLY A 199 2.66 9.90 7.45
C GLY A 199 2.16 11.09 8.25
N SER A 200 3.12 11.77 8.88
CA SER A 200 2.95 13.05 9.58
C SER A 200 3.59 14.17 8.75
N VAL A 201 2.93 15.32 8.64
CA VAL A 201 3.48 16.52 7.98
C VAL A 201 4.00 17.48 9.05
N SER A 202 5.29 17.84 9.01
CA SER A 202 5.90 18.83 9.92
C SER A 202 5.62 18.58 11.41
N GLY A 203 5.56 17.31 11.83
CA GLY A 203 5.32 16.92 13.22
C GLY A 203 3.85 16.87 13.65
N GLU A 204 2.90 17.13 12.75
CA GLU A 204 1.47 16.95 13.01
C GLU A 204 1.11 15.47 13.27
N ALA A 205 -0.05 15.22 13.88
CA ALA A 205 -0.51 13.85 14.10
C ALA A 205 -0.63 13.08 12.76
N PRO A 206 -0.21 11.82 12.68
CA PRO A 206 -0.18 11.07 11.43
C PRO A 206 -1.57 10.78 10.88
N VAL A 207 -1.65 10.68 9.55
CA VAL A 207 -2.80 10.16 8.79
C VAL A 207 -2.39 8.87 8.10
N TYR A 208 -3.35 7.99 7.82
CA TYR A 208 -3.09 6.65 7.27
C TYR A 208 -3.98 6.35 6.06
N PRO A 209 -3.67 6.92 4.87
CA PRO A 209 -4.50 6.75 3.68
C PRO A 209 -4.40 5.36 3.04
N ILE A 210 -3.43 4.53 3.45
CA ILE A 210 -3.29 3.14 2.98
C ILE A 210 -3.55 2.20 4.15
N THR A 211 -4.45 1.24 3.91
CA THR A 211 -4.67 0.10 4.82
C THR A 211 -4.42 -1.18 4.04
N LEU A 212 -3.37 -1.90 4.42
CA LEU A 212 -3.07 -3.23 3.94
C LEU A 212 -3.84 -4.23 4.80
N SER A 213 -4.63 -5.06 4.14
CA SER A 213 -5.39 -6.13 4.76
C SER A 213 -5.53 -7.29 3.77
N LYS A 214 -5.57 -8.51 4.27
CA LYS A 214 -5.92 -9.69 3.46
C LYS A 214 -6.98 -10.49 4.20
N SER A 215 -8.09 -10.75 3.52
CA SER A 215 -9.11 -11.70 3.97
C SER A 215 -8.88 -13.01 3.21
N PRO A 216 -8.41 -14.07 3.88
CA PRO A 216 -8.16 -15.34 3.20
C PRO A 216 -9.47 -16.02 2.81
N ALA A 217 -9.44 -16.75 1.69
CA ALA A 217 -10.61 -17.49 1.19
C ALA A 217 -11.15 -18.53 2.19
N SER A 218 -10.31 -19.02 3.10
CA SER A 218 -10.70 -19.94 4.18
C SER A 218 -11.60 -19.29 5.24
N GLY A 219 -11.75 -17.96 5.24
CA GLY A 219 -12.43 -17.22 6.30
C GLY A 219 -11.60 -17.08 7.58
N ALA A 220 -10.36 -17.57 7.60
CA ALA A 220 -9.43 -17.38 8.71
C ALA A 220 -9.22 -15.88 9.00
N ARG A 221 -9.07 -15.51 10.27
CA ARG A 221 -8.91 -14.12 10.68
C ARG A 221 -7.48 -13.91 11.20
N PRO A 222 -6.71 -12.99 10.62
CA PRO A 222 -5.36 -12.70 11.11
C PRO A 222 -5.37 -12.25 12.57
N HIS A 223 -4.55 -12.90 13.39
CA HIS A 223 -4.30 -12.54 14.79
C HIS A 223 -3.29 -11.41 14.92
N PHE A 224 -2.35 -11.30 13.98
CA PHE A 224 -1.44 -10.18 13.90
C PHE A 224 -1.15 -9.83 12.44
N ALA A 225 -0.69 -8.58 12.26
CA ALA A 225 -0.24 -8.06 10.98
C ALA A 225 1.06 -7.28 11.18
N VAL A 226 2.03 -7.50 10.30
CA VAL A 226 3.36 -6.88 10.34
C VAL A 226 3.81 -6.48 8.95
N MET A 227 4.57 -5.39 8.84
CA MET A 227 5.22 -5.01 7.58
C MET A 227 6.47 -5.86 7.38
N ASN A 228 6.48 -6.72 6.37
CA ASN A 228 7.62 -7.56 6.04
C ASN A 228 8.67 -6.84 5.20
N GLY A 229 8.27 -5.91 4.33
CA GLY A 229 9.26 -5.11 3.62
C GLY A 229 8.66 -3.92 2.89
N MET A 230 9.50 -2.91 2.71
CA MET A 230 9.21 -1.71 1.93
C MET A 230 10.41 -1.39 1.04
N ALA A 231 10.14 -1.04 -0.22
CA ALA A 231 11.19 -0.61 -1.14
C ALA A 231 10.68 0.52 -2.04
N ILE A 232 11.60 1.33 -2.57
CA ILE A 232 11.31 2.29 -3.63
C ILE A 232 11.62 1.61 -4.96
N SER A 233 10.80 1.85 -5.97
CA SER A 233 11.04 1.37 -7.33
C SER A 233 12.39 1.89 -7.85
N PRO A 234 13.06 1.18 -8.77
CA PRO A 234 14.35 1.63 -9.29
C PRO A 234 14.31 3.03 -9.91
N ASP A 235 13.19 3.40 -10.54
CA ASP A 235 12.94 4.73 -11.13
C ASP A 235 12.56 5.81 -10.10
N GLY A 236 12.43 5.45 -8.82
CA GLY A 236 12.10 6.39 -7.75
C GLY A 236 10.64 6.90 -7.76
N THR A 237 9.75 6.31 -8.56
CA THR A 237 8.38 6.84 -8.73
C THR A 237 7.34 6.16 -7.84
N GLU A 238 7.61 4.95 -7.35
CA GLU A 238 6.67 4.12 -6.60
C GLU A 238 7.29 3.59 -5.32
N ILE A 239 6.44 3.31 -4.34
CA ILE A 239 6.77 2.53 -3.16
C ILE A 239 6.03 1.20 -3.22
N GLY A 240 6.78 0.12 -3.02
CA GLY A 240 6.23 -1.21 -2.82
C GLY A 240 6.17 -1.53 -1.32
N MET A 241 5.09 -2.17 -0.90
CA MET A 241 4.87 -2.60 0.48
C MET A 241 4.38 -4.05 0.52
N VAL A 242 4.98 -4.86 1.40
CA VAL A 242 4.52 -6.23 1.69
C VAL A 242 4.14 -6.32 3.16
N ALA A 243 2.85 -6.47 3.43
CA ALA A 243 2.35 -6.80 4.76
C ALA A 243 2.07 -8.29 4.87
N HIS A 244 2.42 -8.86 6.01
CA HIS A 244 2.22 -10.25 6.36
C HIS A 244 1.19 -10.35 7.49
N PHE A 245 0.33 -11.36 7.38
CA PHE A 245 -0.82 -11.61 8.22
C PHE A 245 -0.80 -13.06 8.66
N PHE A 246 -0.72 -13.28 9.96
CA PHE A 246 -0.69 -14.62 10.54
C PHE A 246 -2.01 -14.95 11.20
N ALA A 247 -2.58 -16.11 10.86
CA ALA A 247 -3.84 -16.61 11.38
C ALA A 247 -3.69 -17.97 12.09
N CYS A 248 -2.67 -18.10 12.96
CA CYS A 248 -2.28 -19.34 13.64
C CYS A 248 -1.55 -20.35 12.76
N GLU A 249 -1.18 -21.48 13.37
CA GLU A 249 -0.09 -22.43 13.11
C GLU A 249 0.33 -22.71 11.65
N TRP A 250 -0.51 -22.47 10.64
CA TRP A 250 -0.19 -22.75 9.22
C TRP A 250 -0.91 -21.82 8.23
N CYS A 251 -1.30 -20.62 8.66
CA CYS A 251 -2.14 -19.73 7.86
C CYS A 251 -1.49 -18.35 7.76
N ASP A 252 -0.51 -18.24 6.87
CA ASP A 252 0.15 -16.99 6.51
C ASP A 252 -0.41 -16.43 5.22
N PHE A 253 -0.66 -15.12 5.22
CA PHE A 253 -1.11 -14.41 4.04
C PHE A 253 -0.33 -13.13 3.89
N PHE A 254 -0.19 -12.70 2.65
CA PHE A 254 0.50 -11.48 2.31
C PHE A 254 -0.44 -10.55 1.54
N ALA A 255 -0.27 -9.25 1.77
CA ALA A 255 -0.80 -8.20 0.93
C ALA A 255 0.37 -7.45 0.31
N ILE A 256 0.37 -7.36 -1.01
CA ILE A 256 1.33 -6.59 -1.78
C ILE A 256 0.62 -5.37 -2.31
N GLU A 257 1.21 -4.19 -2.13
CA GLU A 257 0.69 -2.95 -2.68
C GLU A 257 1.84 -2.17 -3.32
N ARG A 258 1.57 -1.58 -4.48
CA ARG A 258 2.43 -0.58 -5.13
C ARG A 258 1.68 0.73 -5.21
N VAL A 259 2.30 1.82 -4.77
CA VAL A 259 1.69 3.14 -4.81
C VAL A 259 2.66 4.17 -5.36
N PRO A 260 2.26 5.03 -6.31
CA PRO A 260 3.06 6.18 -6.69
C PRO A 260 3.37 7.06 -5.49
N LEU A 261 4.64 7.44 -5.30
CA LEU A 261 5.07 8.29 -4.19
C LEU A 261 4.35 9.64 -4.18
N SER A 262 4.11 10.20 -5.37
CA SER A 262 3.29 11.40 -5.59
C SER A 262 1.89 11.27 -5.01
N SER A 263 1.22 10.16 -5.32
CA SER A 263 -0.14 9.88 -4.86
C SER A 263 -0.19 9.66 -3.35
N LEU A 264 0.77 8.93 -2.78
CA LEU A 264 0.89 8.76 -1.34
C LEU A 264 1.07 10.11 -0.62
N ALA A 265 2.02 10.94 -1.07
CA ALA A 265 2.24 12.27 -0.50
C ALA A 265 1.00 13.16 -0.62
N SER A 266 0.34 13.14 -1.79
CA SER A 266 -0.91 13.87 -2.01
C SER A 266 -2.00 13.51 -1.01
N ARG A 267 -2.23 12.21 -0.78
CA ARG A 267 -3.20 11.73 0.21
C ARG A 267 -2.83 12.14 1.63
N ILE A 268 -1.55 12.06 2.00
CA ILE A 268 -1.08 12.48 3.34
C ILE A 268 -1.33 13.98 3.57
N TYR A 269 -0.92 14.84 2.63
CA TYR A 269 -1.19 16.27 2.72
C TYR A 269 -2.68 16.57 2.75
N ASN A 270 -3.47 15.91 1.89
CA ASN A 270 -4.91 16.10 1.82
C ASN A 270 -5.60 15.75 3.15
N ASP A 271 -5.34 14.56 3.70
CA ASP A 271 -5.99 14.13 4.93
C ASP A 271 -5.55 14.99 6.13
N THR A 272 -4.29 15.44 6.14
CA THR A 272 -3.79 16.39 7.15
C THR A 272 -4.49 17.75 7.00
N GLY A 273 -4.62 18.25 5.77
CA GLY A 273 -5.33 19.50 5.45
C GLY A 273 -6.79 19.44 5.86
N PHE A 274 -7.46 18.31 5.63
CA PHE A 274 -8.85 18.10 6.00
C PHE A 274 -9.09 18.19 7.52
N ARG A 275 -8.15 17.71 8.34
CA ARG A 275 -8.21 17.90 9.81
C ARG A 275 -8.16 19.38 10.21
N PHE A 276 -7.37 20.20 9.52
CA PHE A 276 -7.36 21.66 9.75
C PHE A 276 -8.64 22.31 9.26
N HIS A 277 -9.15 21.87 8.12
CA HIS A 277 -10.40 22.33 7.54
C HIS A 277 -11.58 22.12 8.50
N GLN A 278 -11.69 20.93 9.08
CA GLN A 278 -12.71 20.60 10.09
C GLN A 278 -12.62 21.48 11.36
N LYS A 279 -11.44 22.04 11.65
CA LYS A 279 -11.21 22.96 12.77
C LYS A 279 -11.42 24.43 12.39
N GLY A 280 -11.80 24.73 11.15
CA GLY A 280 -11.94 26.09 10.63
C GLY A 280 -10.63 26.82 10.34
N ALA A 281 -9.48 26.12 10.39
CA ALA A 281 -8.18 26.68 10.07
C ALA A 281 -7.95 26.62 8.54
N PHE A 282 -8.74 27.40 7.81
CA PHE A 282 -8.84 27.33 6.35
C PHE A 282 -7.56 27.77 5.61
N ASP A 283 -6.78 28.67 6.21
CA ASP A 283 -5.47 29.07 5.73
C ASP A 283 -4.48 27.89 5.71
N ARG A 284 -4.41 27.15 6.83
CA ARG A 284 -3.55 25.96 6.96
C ARG A 284 -4.05 24.81 6.10
N SER A 285 -5.37 24.61 6.01
CA SER A 285 -5.93 23.58 5.13
C SER A 285 -5.63 23.87 3.66
N ALA A 286 -5.82 25.11 3.21
CA ALA A 286 -5.49 25.53 1.84
C ALA A 286 -4.01 25.30 1.51
N ALA A 287 -3.08 25.64 2.41
CA ALA A 287 -1.66 25.40 2.19
C ALA A 287 -1.33 23.90 2.00
N LEU A 288 -1.98 23.02 2.75
CA LEU A 288 -1.79 21.57 2.64
C LEU A 288 -2.48 21.00 1.40
N PHE A 289 -3.69 21.44 1.08
CA PHE A 289 -4.36 21.02 -0.15
C PHE A 289 -3.61 21.47 -1.41
N ALA A 290 -3.01 22.67 -1.39
CA ALA A 290 -2.11 23.14 -2.45
C ALA A 290 -0.91 22.20 -2.65
N LYS A 291 -0.23 21.81 -1.56
CA LYS A 291 0.85 20.80 -1.62
C LYS A 291 0.34 19.46 -2.15
N ALA A 292 -0.84 19.02 -1.73
CA ALA A 292 -1.44 17.79 -2.21
C ALA A 292 -1.75 17.82 -3.72
N THR A 293 -2.27 18.93 -4.23
CA THR A 293 -2.54 19.16 -5.66
C THR A 293 -1.25 19.18 -6.48
N VAL A 294 -0.16 19.75 -5.96
CA VAL A 294 1.15 19.74 -6.64
C VAL A 294 1.81 18.37 -6.58
N ALA A 295 1.64 17.64 -5.47
CA ALA A 295 2.20 16.30 -5.29
C ALA A 295 1.62 15.31 -6.31
N ASP A 296 0.29 15.31 -6.50
CA ASP A 296 -0.39 14.51 -7.51
C ASP A 296 -1.39 15.38 -8.29
N PRO A 297 -0.96 15.99 -9.41
CA PRO A 297 -1.82 16.83 -10.22
C PRO A 297 -2.96 16.08 -10.91
N SER A 298 -2.97 14.74 -10.90
CA SER A 298 -4.06 13.94 -11.47
C SER A 298 -5.19 13.67 -10.48
N ALA A 299 -4.92 13.78 -9.17
CA ALA A 299 -5.91 13.51 -8.13
C ALA A 299 -7.01 14.59 -8.10
N PRO A 300 -8.31 14.22 -8.21
CA PRO A 300 -9.40 15.19 -8.23
C PRO A 300 -9.76 15.75 -6.85
N LEU A 301 -9.52 14.99 -5.77
CA LEU A 301 -9.95 15.36 -4.43
C LEU A 301 -9.16 16.54 -3.82
N PRO A 302 -7.82 16.59 -3.90
CA PRO A 302 -7.06 17.72 -3.37
C PRO A 302 -7.44 19.10 -3.94
N PRO A 303 -7.53 19.33 -5.27
CA PRO A 303 -7.95 20.62 -5.79
C PRO A 303 -9.40 20.97 -5.43
N TYR A 304 -10.28 19.97 -5.27
CA TYR A 304 -11.63 20.22 -4.76
C TYR A 304 -11.62 20.76 -3.33
N ASN A 305 -10.87 20.11 -2.44
CA ASN A 305 -10.74 20.55 -1.06
C ASN A 305 -10.03 21.91 -0.95
N LEU A 306 -9.06 22.18 -1.82
CA LEU A 306 -8.43 23.50 -1.96
C LEU A 306 -9.46 24.58 -2.33
N ALA A 307 -10.32 24.30 -3.30
CA ALA A 307 -11.40 25.21 -3.69
C ALA A 307 -12.37 25.49 -2.53
N CYS A 308 -12.70 24.46 -1.74
CA CYS A 308 -13.52 24.62 -0.54
C CYS A 308 -12.84 25.55 0.47
N ALA A 309 -11.56 25.30 0.81
CA ALA A 309 -10.81 26.12 1.74
C ALA A 309 -10.69 27.59 1.28
N TRP A 310 -10.43 27.82 -0.01
CA TRP A 310 -10.38 29.17 -0.59
C TRP A 310 -11.74 29.86 -0.64
N ALA A 311 -12.83 29.14 -0.91
CA ALA A 311 -14.18 29.70 -0.86
C ALA A 311 -14.53 30.18 0.55
N ARG A 312 -14.14 29.43 1.59
CA ARG A 312 -14.28 29.83 3.00
C ARG A 312 -13.48 31.07 3.38
N LEU A 313 -12.37 31.31 2.69
CA LEU A 313 -11.52 32.49 2.86
C LEU A 313 -11.96 33.68 1.99
N GLY A 314 -12.95 33.50 1.10
CA GLY A 314 -13.31 34.51 0.09
C GLY A 314 -12.21 34.74 -0.96
N ASP A 315 -11.32 33.78 -1.15
CA ASP A 315 -10.19 33.89 -2.08
C ASP A 315 -10.64 33.59 -3.53
N PRO A 316 -10.41 34.50 -4.49
CA PRO A 316 -10.85 34.31 -5.87
C PRO A 316 -10.23 33.10 -6.57
N ARG A 317 -9.10 32.58 -6.08
CA ARG A 317 -8.46 31.36 -6.60
C ARG A 317 -9.33 30.11 -6.44
N ALA A 318 -10.38 30.15 -5.61
CA ALA A 318 -11.37 29.08 -5.48
C ALA A 318 -11.96 28.66 -6.83
N LYS A 319 -12.17 29.62 -7.75
CA LYS A 319 -12.68 29.37 -9.10
C LYS A 319 -11.78 28.42 -9.89
N ASP A 320 -10.49 28.70 -9.94
CA ASP A 320 -9.55 27.94 -10.75
C ASP A 320 -9.34 26.54 -10.16
N ALA A 321 -9.26 26.43 -8.83
CA ALA A 321 -9.18 25.14 -8.15
C ALA A 321 -10.43 24.27 -8.39
N LEU A 322 -11.64 24.85 -8.33
CA LEU A 322 -12.87 24.11 -8.59
C LEU A 322 -12.96 23.67 -10.04
N THR A 323 -12.60 24.55 -10.98
CA THR A 323 -12.57 24.24 -12.41
C THR A 323 -11.62 23.08 -12.68
N TYR A 324 -10.40 23.17 -12.13
CA TYR A 324 -9.39 22.12 -12.24
C TYR A 324 -9.83 20.79 -11.63
N ALA A 325 -10.58 20.80 -10.52
CA ALA A 325 -11.16 19.59 -9.94
C ALA A 325 -12.25 18.98 -10.83
N ILE A 326 -13.12 19.80 -11.44
CA ILE A 326 -14.19 19.36 -12.34
C ILE A 326 -13.63 18.72 -13.61
N GLU A 327 -12.54 19.26 -14.16
CA GLU A 327 -11.85 18.68 -15.33
C GLU A 327 -11.34 17.26 -15.09
N ARG A 328 -11.00 16.93 -13.83
CA ARG A 328 -10.50 15.60 -13.42
C ARG A 328 -11.61 14.65 -13.01
N ASP A 329 -12.64 15.18 -12.37
CA ASP A 329 -13.81 14.42 -11.95
C ASP A 329 -15.05 15.29 -12.05
N GLY A 330 -15.84 15.08 -13.11
CA GLY A 330 -17.08 15.80 -13.33
C GLY A 330 -18.10 15.71 -12.18
N ARG A 331 -17.97 14.71 -11.29
CA ARG A 331 -18.82 14.61 -10.07
C ARG A 331 -18.56 15.75 -9.09
N ALA A 332 -17.39 16.39 -9.12
CA ALA A 332 -17.07 17.57 -8.31
C ALA A 332 -18.10 18.69 -8.50
N LYS A 333 -18.66 18.80 -9.70
CA LYS A 333 -19.71 19.76 -10.04
C LYS A 333 -21.00 19.57 -9.22
N ALA A 334 -21.48 18.31 -9.15
CA ALA A 334 -22.67 17.98 -8.36
C ALA A 334 -22.39 18.15 -6.86
N ARG A 335 -21.19 17.79 -6.40
CA ARG A 335 -20.79 17.97 -4.99
C ARG A 335 -20.74 19.45 -4.59
N ALA A 336 -20.08 20.30 -5.37
CA ALA A 336 -19.97 21.75 -5.10
C ALA A 336 -21.35 22.41 -4.96
N ARG A 337 -22.34 21.99 -5.75
CA ARG A 337 -23.72 22.52 -5.68
C ARG A 337 -24.40 22.35 -4.33
N ILE A 338 -23.99 21.41 -3.49
CA ILE A 338 -24.63 21.16 -2.19
C ILE A 338 -23.65 21.31 -1.02
N ASP A 339 -22.37 21.51 -1.30
CA ASP A 339 -21.35 21.64 -0.28
C ASP A 339 -21.45 23.04 0.38
N PRO A 340 -21.64 23.11 1.71
CA PRO A 340 -21.77 24.38 2.42
C PRO A 340 -20.52 25.25 2.35
N ASP A 341 -19.35 24.68 1.99
CA ASP A 341 -18.14 25.49 1.90
C ASP A 341 -18.15 26.53 0.78
N PHE A 342 -19.04 26.36 -0.19
CA PHE A 342 -19.25 27.31 -1.27
C PHE A 342 -20.38 28.31 -1.01
N ASP A 343 -21.02 28.32 0.16
CA ASP A 343 -22.17 29.20 0.43
C ASP A 343 -21.87 30.69 0.20
N ALA A 344 -20.67 31.13 0.60
CA ALA A 344 -20.23 32.51 0.42
C ALA A 344 -20.04 32.90 -1.06
N VAL A 345 -19.79 31.94 -1.94
CA VAL A 345 -19.54 32.17 -3.38
C VAL A 345 -20.65 31.62 -4.28
N ARG A 346 -21.72 31.07 -3.70
CA ARG A 346 -22.79 30.37 -4.44
C ARG A 346 -23.53 31.26 -5.42
N GLY A 347 -23.62 32.55 -5.12
CA GLY A 347 -24.23 33.58 -5.98
C GLY A 347 -23.28 34.14 -7.04
N GLU A 348 -21.99 33.85 -6.96
CA GLU A 348 -21.01 34.37 -7.90
C GLU A 348 -21.23 33.80 -9.30
N ARG A 349 -21.12 34.67 -10.32
CA ARG A 349 -21.36 34.28 -11.71
C ARG A 349 -20.49 33.07 -12.12
N TRP A 350 -19.22 33.09 -11.75
CA TRP A 350 -18.29 32.01 -12.08
C TRP A 350 -18.69 30.68 -11.45
N PHE A 351 -19.24 30.71 -10.23
CA PHE A 351 -19.63 29.51 -9.51
C PHE A 351 -20.88 28.92 -10.17
N VAL A 352 -21.85 29.77 -10.51
CA VAL A 352 -23.05 29.37 -11.25
C VAL A 352 -22.69 28.74 -12.59
N GLU A 353 -21.74 29.31 -13.34
CA GLU A 353 -21.27 28.77 -14.62
C GLU A 353 -20.52 27.44 -14.46
N ALA A 354 -19.63 27.31 -13.47
CA ALA A 354 -18.86 26.09 -13.24
C ALA A 354 -19.72 24.95 -12.68
N ALA A 355 -20.69 25.26 -11.80
CA ALA A 355 -21.44 24.29 -11.02
C ALA A 355 -22.78 23.85 -11.64
N ARG A 356 -23.36 24.57 -12.62
CA ARG A 356 -24.63 24.22 -13.30
C ARG A 356 -24.50 23.09 -14.29
#